data_AF-A0A0K2ZJE2-F1
#
_entry.id   AF-A0A0K2ZJE2-F1
#
_cell.length_a   1.000
_cell.length_b   1.000
_cell.length_c   1.000
_cell.angle_alpha   90.00
_cell.angle_beta   90.00
_cell.angle_gamma   90.00
#
_symmetry.space_group_name_H-M   'P 1'
#
loop_
_entity.id
_entity.type
_entity.pdbx_description
1 polymer ?
#
loop_
_entity_poly.entity_id
_entity_poly.type
_entity_poly.pdbx_seq_one_letter_code
_entity_poly.pdbx_strand_id
1 'polypeptide(L)'
;MTTASAMSRLNLALPLLAIASLHANAAVHPPLVQRDQAANVSTGWGTIDQPTLPQNVCMTLAATLQPVGGSLDGVDADPACSAPDTLRIQDAISDCPAGSAVQLVTGAHGESGFLSGPLTLKSGVTLWIDRGVTLFGSRNPRDYDNGLGTCGIANTDKGKSCKPLIYGNAISNSGVVGDGKIDGRGGSVLTAGPNAGKRSWWDVAYQNVSQGLVQHAPRLLQIDNSKDFTLYALTLENSPNFHVVTDNVSGVTAWGIKILSPSLVYTRPGYACPAGSTPDQRTPATCFTPETAKNTDGFDPGQSRNVLLAYSYISTGDDDVAIKAHASATSNNPSTDMAFVNNQFYYGHGMSFGSETDTGIHRILVQNLSIDGFNSNDAIKDPAANNGLRIKSDRTRGGQVSDITFENICMRNVARPLVFDAFYSKPANADLGSAYPRFDNITLRNVHSLGSRDFGAGQLSFYGYRDAKRSYPITLALDNVVLEGGAISFAAPHNGGPDANPAATHFRFTGGPVSFANLLVPSTQYDVQLQGQPGTGKPLDCSAAFVTYSSVLADSPI
;
A
#
# COMPACT_ATOMS: atom_id res chain seq x y z
N MET A 1 89.66 -12.16 -4.31
CA MET A 1 88.78 -11.15 -4.94
C MET A 1 87.35 -11.53 -4.62
N THR A 2 86.66 -10.61 -3.95
CA THR A 2 85.20 -10.52 -3.69
C THR A 2 84.38 -10.87 -4.95
N THR A 3 83.22 -11.55 -4.94
CA THR A 3 81.92 -11.30 -4.26
C THR A 3 81.03 -12.57 -4.36
N ALA A 4 80.38 -13.03 -3.27
CA ALA A 4 78.92 -12.98 -2.96
C ALA A 4 77.96 -13.48 -4.08
N SER A 5 76.90 -14.28 -3.91
CA SER A 5 76.07 -14.64 -2.74
C SER A 5 75.13 -15.85 -3.06
N ALA A 6 74.84 -16.65 -2.01
CA ALA A 6 73.68 -17.47 -1.61
C ALA A 6 72.36 -17.46 -2.45
N MET A 7 71.42 -18.41 -2.42
CA MET A 7 71.18 -19.68 -1.70
C MET A 7 69.92 -20.36 -2.30
N SER A 8 69.85 -21.69 -2.16
CA SER A 8 68.69 -22.56 -1.86
C SER A 8 67.30 -22.35 -2.51
N ARG A 9 66.79 -23.40 -3.15
CA ARG A 9 65.34 -23.67 -3.27
C ARG A 9 65.01 -25.03 -2.65
N LEU A 10 64.05 -25.03 -1.73
CA LEU A 10 63.44 -26.20 -1.11
C LEU A 10 61.97 -26.33 -1.56
N ASN A 11 61.54 -27.58 -1.74
CA ASN A 11 60.23 -28.18 -2.06
C ASN A 11 58.94 -27.41 -1.71
N LEU A 12 57.85 -27.67 -2.45
CA LEU A 12 56.56 -28.04 -1.83
C LEU A 12 55.58 -28.73 -2.83
N ALA A 13 54.83 -29.70 -2.30
CA ALA A 13 53.92 -30.62 -2.96
C ALA A 13 52.53 -30.02 -3.27
N LEU A 14 51.87 -30.55 -4.30
CA LEU A 14 50.46 -30.32 -4.63
C LEU A 14 49.53 -31.09 -3.69
N PRO A 15 48.41 -30.50 -3.24
CA PRO A 15 47.20 -31.24 -2.96
C PRO A 15 46.12 -30.93 -4.01
N LEU A 16 45.52 -32.01 -4.53
CA LEU A 16 44.28 -32.01 -5.31
C LEU A 16 43.13 -31.56 -4.39
N LEU A 17 42.59 -30.35 -4.57
CA LEU A 17 41.32 -29.97 -3.93
C LEU A 17 40.18 -30.42 -4.84
N ALA A 18 39.45 -31.45 -4.41
CA ALA A 18 38.12 -31.73 -4.93
C ALA A 18 37.18 -30.59 -4.50
N ILE A 19 36.76 -29.77 -5.45
CA ILE A 19 35.70 -28.77 -5.24
C ILE A 19 34.39 -29.54 -5.15
N ALA A 20 33.99 -29.92 -3.94
CA ALA A 20 32.61 -30.29 -3.69
C ALA A 20 31.75 -29.04 -3.93
N SER A 21 31.02 -29.02 -5.05
CA SER A 21 29.97 -28.04 -5.31
C SER A 21 28.87 -28.23 -4.25
N LEU A 22 28.99 -27.51 -3.14
CA LEU A 22 27.87 -27.26 -2.24
C LEU A 22 26.82 -26.52 -3.07
N HIS A 23 25.83 -27.26 -3.56
CA HIS A 23 24.63 -26.68 -4.12
C HIS A 23 23.93 -25.99 -2.96
N ALA A 24 24.12 -24.67 -2.84
CA ALA A 24 23.38 -23.88 -1.87
C ALA A 24 21.88 -24.15 -2.10
N ASN A 25 21.19 -24.63 -1.07
CA ASN A 25 19.75 -24.79 -1.11
C ASN A 25 19.12 -23.41 -1.33
N ALA A 26 17.96 -23.37 -1.99
CA ALA A 26 17.20 -22.14 -2.14
C ALA A 26 16.90 -21.57 -0.74
N ALA A 27 17.02 -20.25 -0.58
CA ALA A 27 16.31 -19.58 0.50
C ALA A 27 14.82 -19.89 0.34
N VAL A 28 14.11 -20.07 1.45
CA VAL A 28 12.67 -20.41 1.43
C VAL A 28 11.91 -19.19 1.92
N HIS A 29 10.93 -18.74 1.14
CA HIS A 29 10.00 -17.73 1.65
C HIS A 29 9.24 -18.36 2.81
N PRO A 30 9.25 -17.76 4.01
CA PRO A 30 8.57 -18.35 5.14
C PRO A 30 7.08 -18.52 4.80
N PRO A 31 6.45 -19.64 5.19
CA PRO A 31 5.00 -19.75 5.08
C PRO A 31 4.36 -18.65 5.92
N LEU A 32 3.17 -18.20 5.53
CA LEU A 32 2.42 -17.28 6.36
C LEU A 32 2.16 -17.91 7.74
N VAL A 33 2.80 -17.35 8.76
CA VAL A 33 2.42 -17.58 10.14
C VAL A 33 1.09 -16.85 10.33
N GLN A 34 0.05 -17.58 10.75
CA GLN A 34 -1.24 -16.96 11.06
C GLN A 34 -1.04 -15.87 12.11
N ARG A 35 -1.82 -14.79 12.03
CA ARG A 35 -1.76 -13.64 12.95
C ARG A 35 -1.63 -14.09 14.41
N ASP A 36 -2.42 -15.07 14.83
CA ASP A 36 -2.52 -15.53 16.23
C ASP A 36 -1.38 -16.49 16.65
N GLN A 37 -0.46 -16.82 15.74
CA GLN A 37 0.72 -17.66 16.02
C GLN A 37 2.00 -16.84 16.14
N ALA A 38 1.99 -15.56 15.75
CA ALA A 38 3.16 -14.69 15.77
C ALA A 38 3.25 -13.90 17.08
N ALA A 39 4.31 -14.12 17.85
CA ALA A 39 4.48 -13.44 19.14
C ALA A 39 4.95 -11.98 19.01
N ASN A 40 5.86 -11.69 18.07
CA ASN A 40 6.45 -10.36 17.90
C ASN A 40 7.08 -10.16 16.50
N VAL A 41 7.45 -8.90 16.20
CA VAL A 41 8.24 -8.48 15.04
C VAL A 41 9.42 -7.63 15.52
N SER A 42 10.63 -7.96 15.08
CA SER A 42 11.81 -7.12 15.30
C SER A 42 11.89 -6.03 14.23
N THR A 43 12.07 -4.77 14.65
CA THR A 43 12.22 -3.60 13.79
C THR A 43 13.51 -2.85 14.10
N GLY A 44 13.83 -1.82 13.32
CA GLY A 44 14.99 -0.96 13.57
C GLY A 44 14.88 -0.11 14.85
N TRP A 45 13.69 0.02 15.43
CA TRP A 45 13.42 0.84 16.61
C TRP A 45 12.97 0.03 17.84
N GLY A 46 12.92 -1.30 17.76
CA GLY A 46 12.57 -2.17 18.88
C GLY A 46 11.95 -3.49 18.45
N THR A 47 11.53 -4.30 19.43
CA THR A 47 10.66 -5.45 19.17
C THR A 47 9.23 -5.05 19.49
N ILE A 48 8.30 -5.30 18.58
CA ILE A 48 6.88 -4.98 18.72
C ILE A 48 6.12 -6.29 18.87
N ASP A 49 5.44 -6.46 20.00
CA ASP A 49 4.59 -7.61 20.25
C ASP A 49 3.25 -7.49 19.50
N GLN A 50 2.60 -8.63 19.27
CA GLN A 50 1.22 -8.63 18.77
C GLN A 50 0.32 -7.80 19.70
N PRO A 51 -0.46 -6.83 19.18
CA PRO A 51 -1.37 -6.05 20.01
C PRO A 51 -2.42 -6.93 20.71
N THR A 52 -2.81 -6.55 21.93
CA THR A 52 -3.89 -7.20 22.68
C THR A 52 -5.16 -6.35 22.65
N LEU A 53 -6.33 -6.99 22.73
CA LEU A 53 -7.58 -6.27 22.90
C LEU A 53 -7.64 -5.57 24.28
N PRO A 54 -8.27 -4.38 24.37
CA PRO A 54 -8.38 -3.63 25.62
C PRO A 54 -9.05 -4.45 26.73
N GLN A 55 -8.52 -4.35 27.95
CA GLN A 55 -9.10 -5.02 29.12
C GLN A 55 -10.20 -4.19 29.81
N ASN A 56 -10.11 -2.86 29.71
CA ASN A 56 -11.08 -1.94 30.30
C ASN A 56 -12.05 -1.44 29.22
N VAL A 57 -13.32 -1.83 29.31
CA VAL A 57 -14.39 -1.31 28.47
C VAL A 57 -15.19 -0.29 29.27
N CYS A 58 -15.17 0.97 28.82
CA CYS A 58 -15.88 2.06 29.48
C CYS A 58 -17.37 2.12 29.07
N MET A 59 -17.67 1.66 27.86
CA MET A 59 -19.01 1.65 27.30
C MET A 59 -19.14 0.51 26.29
N THR A 60 -20.22 -0.26 26.40
CA THR A 60 -20.63 -1.24 25.40
C THR A 60 -21.87 -0.74 24.69
N LEU A 61 -21.78 -0.56 23.38
CA LEU A 61 -22.88 -0.13 22.53
C LEU A 61 -23.37 -1.33 21.72
N ALA A 62 -24.66 -1.63 21.81
CA ALA A 62 -25.29 -2.66 21.00
C ALA A 62 -25.70 -2.11 19.62
N ALA A 63 -25.56 -2.92 18.57
CA ALA A 63 -26.07 -2.64 17.24
C ALA A 63 -27.60 -2.58 17.23
N THR A 64 -28.16 -1.78 16.33
CA THR A 64 -29.61 -1.61 16.15
C THR A 64 -30.08 -1.85 14.71
N LEU A 65 -29.14 -2.01 13.77
CA LEU A 65 -29.43 -2.23 12.36
C LEU A 65 -29.07 -3.66 11.95
N GLN A 66 -29.83 -4.22 11.01
CA GLN A 66 -29.63 -5.56 10.49
C GLN A 66 -29.17 -5.51 9.02
N PRO A 67 -27.88 -5.67 8.72
CA PRO A 67 -27.40 -5.77 7.34
C PRO A 67 -27.99 -6.97 6.61
N VAL A 68 -28.28 -6.79 5.32
CA VAL A 68 -28.78 -7.84 4.42
C VAL A 68 -27.75 -8.08 3.34
N GLY A 69 -27.23 -9.31 3.26
CA GLY A 69 -26.20 -9.67 2.28
C GLY A 69 -24.92 -8.82 2.38
N GLY A 70 -24.55 -8.41 3.60
CA GLY A 70 -23.38 -7.56 3.85
C GLY A 70 -23.62 -6.05 3.64
N SER A 71 -24.83 -5.63 3.25
CA SER A 71 -25.15 -4.21 2.96
C SER A 71 -26.23 -3.64 3.87
N LEU A 72 -26.17 -2.33 4.12
CA LEU A 72 -27.25 -1.54 4.74
C LEU A 72 -28.11 -0.77 3.72
N ASP A 73 -27.82 -0.82 2.42
CA ASP A 73 -28.49 0.03 1.40
C ASP A 73 -30.01 -0.11 1.38
N GLY A 74 -30.52 -1.33 1.61
CA GLY A 74 -31.97 -1.58 1.70
C GLY A 74 -32.59 -1.16 3.03
N VAL A 75 -31.80 -1.12 4.11
CA VAL A 75 -32.25 -0.76 5.47
C VAL A 75 -32.34 0.76 5.62
N ASP A 76 -31.40 1.50 5.04
CA ASP A 76 -31.34 2.96 5.08
C ASP A 76 -31.67 3.61 3.72
N ALA A 77 -32.50 2.93 2.92
CA ALA A 77 -32.84 3.34 1.56
C ALA A 77 -33.54 4.70 1.49
N ASP A 78 -34.39 5.02 2.48
CA ASP A 78 -34.99 6.34 2.63
C ASP A 78 -34.04 7.25 3.45
N PRO A 79 -33.42 8.26 2.82
CA PRO A 79 -32.53 9.18 3.52
C PRO A 79 -33.21 9.96 4.64
N ALA A 80 -34.53 10.18 4.55
CA ALA A 80 -35.30 10.87 5.58
C ALA A 80 -35.49 9.99 6.84
N CYS A 81 -35.34 8.67 6.70
CA CYS A 81 -35.40 7.70 7.79
C CYS A 81 -34.01 7.17 8.19
N SER A 82 -32.95 7.61 7.52
CA SER A 82 -31.58 7.28 7.92
C SER A 82 -31.26 7.96 9.25
N ALA A 83 -31.00 7.15 10.29
CA ALA A 83 -30.69 7.63 11.63
C ALA A 83 -29.30 7.14 12.05
N PRO A 84 -28.22 7.86 11.68
CA PRO A 84 -26.87 7.47 12.07
C PRO A 84 -26.67 7.47 13.60
N ASP A 85 -25.98 6.45 14.09
CA ASP A 85 -25.46 6.30 15.46
C ASP A 85 -24.34 7.29 15.82
N THR A 86 -24.01 8.24 14.93
CA THR A 86 -22.85 9.13 15.06
C THR A 86 -22.76 9.77 16.44
N LEU A 87 -23.86 10.39 16.93
CA LEU A 87 -23.87 11.03 18.25
C LEU A 87 -23.72 10.02 19.37
N ARG A 88 -24.42 8.88 19.30
CA ARG A 88 -24.35 7.82 20.32
C ARG A 88 -22.94 7.27 20.47
N ILE A 89 -22.24 7.02 19.36
CA ILE A 89 -20.86 6.54 19.37
C ILE A 89 -19.91 7.65 19.79
N GLN A 90 -20.10 8.88 19.30
CA GLN A 90 -19.24 10.02 19.65
C GLN A 90 -19.33 10.39 21.13
N ASP A 91 -20.52 10.37 21.73
CA ASP A 91 -20.72 10.63 23.16
C ASP A 91 -20.00 9.56 23.99
N ALA A 92 -20.13 8.28 23.62
CA ALA A 92 -19.40 7.19 24.27
C ALA A 92 -17.88 7.37 24.19
N ILE A 93 -17.33 7.76 23.04
CA ILE A 93 -15.89 8.04 22.89
C ILE A 93 -15.46 9.24 23.74
N SER A 94 -16.28 10.29 23.77
CA SER A 94 -15.98 11.53 24.48
C SER A 94 -15.97 11.34 25.99
N ASP A 95 -16.89 10.53 26.51
CA ASP A 95 -17.02 10.23 27.94
C ASP A 95 -16.05 9.13 28.41
N CYS A 96 -15.52 8.32 27.49
CA CYS A 96 -14.59 7.25 27.81
C CYS A 96 -13.28 7.79 28.43
N PRO A 97 -12.83 7.28 29.60
CA PRO A 97 -11.56 7.65 30.18
C PRO A 97 -10.38 7.06 29.39
N ALA A 98 -9.23 7.72 29.46
CA ALA A 98 -7.99 7.22 28.86
C ALA A 98 -7.61 5.84 29.43
N GLY A 99 -7.05 4.97 28.60
CA GLY A 99 -6.74 3.57 28.91
C GLY A 99 -7.94 2.62 28.82
N SER A 100 -9.07 3.08 28.26
CA SER A 100 -10.31 2.29 28.12
C SER A 100 -10.82 2.27 26.68
N ALA A 101 -11.80 1.41 26.42
CA ALA A 101 -12.39 1.22 25.10
C ALA A 101 -13.90 1.40 25.07
N VAL A 102 -14.39 1.96 23.96
CA VAL A 102 -15.80 1.86 23.56
C VAL A 102 -15.93 0.63 22.68
N GLN A 103 -16.76 -0.33 23.08
CA GLN A 103 -16.95 -1.58 22.38
C GLN A 103 -18.30 -1.60 21.64
N LEU A 104 -18.28 -1.82 20.33
CA LEU A 104 -19.46 -2.03 19.49
C LEU A 104 -19.72 -3.54 19.39
N VAL A 105 -20.89 -3.98 19.84
CA VAL A 105 -21.29 -5.40 19.88
C VAL A 105 -22.60 -5.64 19.12
N THR A 106 -22.91 -6.91 18.85
CA THR A 106 -24.21 -7.28 18.27
C THR A 106 -25.38 -6.92 19.19
N GLY A 107 -26.53 -6.61 18.59
CA GLY A 107 -27.78 -6.37 19.27
C GLY A 107 -28.39 -7.63 19.88
N ALA A 108 -29.38 -7.43 20.75
CA ALA A 108 -30.04 -8.51 21.49
C ALA A 108 -30.84 -9.46 20.57
N HIS A 109 -31.19 -9.04 19.36
CA HIS A 109 -31.97 -9.81 18.40
C HIS A 109 -31.18 -10.17 17.14
N GLY A 110 -29.85 -10.05 17.19
CA GLY A 110 -28.94 -10.42 16.09
C GLY A 110 -28.57 -9.24 15.18
N GLU A 111 -28.99 -8.02 15.51
CA GLU A 111 -28.54 -6.81 14.83
C GLU A 111 -27.01 -6.73 14.88
N SER A 112 -26.40 -6.28 13.80
CA SER A 112 -24.94 -6.26 13.68
C SER A 112 -24.40 -5.01 12.98
N GLY A 113 -25.27 -4.11 12.55
CA GLY A 113 -24.92 -2.87 11.89
C GLY A 113 -24.99 -1.67 12.83
N PHE A 114 -23.98 -0.82 12.72
CA PHE A 114 -24.00 0.58 13.13
C PHE A 114 -23.89 1.44 11.88
N LEU A 115 -24.58 2.58 11.83
CA LEU A 115 -24.44 3.54 10.73
C LEU A 115 -23.85 4.84 11.29
N SER A 116 -22.78 5.38 10.71
CA SER A 116 -22.16 6.60 11.25
C SER A 116 -21.68 7.54 10.16
N GLY A 117 -21.82 8.84 10.43
CA GLY A 117 -20.98 9.89 9.86
C GLY A 117 -19.62 9.96 10.59
N PRO A 118 -18.86 11.05 10.45
CA PRO A 118 -17.55 11.22 11.06
C PRO A 118 -17.52 11.02 12.58
N LEU A 119 -16.54 10.25 13.06
CA LEU A 119 -16.20 10.04 14.46
C LEU A 119 -14.80 10.60 14.74
N THR A 120 -14.64 11.29 15.87
CA THR A 120 -13.35 11.81 16.34
C THR A 120 -12.87 11.01 17.55
N LEU A 121 -11.69 10.39 17.43
CA LEU A 121 -11.03 9.66 18.49
C LEU A 121 -10.47 10.62 19.55
N LYS A 122 -10.45 10.14 20.80
CA LYS A 122 -9.90 10.82 21.96
C LYS A 122 -8.60 10.15 22.41
N SER A 123 -7.64 10.94 22.90
CA SER A 123 -6.37 10.41 23.43
C SER A 123 -6.63 9.37 24.52
N GLY A 124 -5.95 8.24 24.44
CA GLY A 124 -6.07 7.13 25.39
C GLY A 124 -7.29 6.25 25.18
N VAL A 125 -8.20 6.60 24.25
CA VAL A 125 -9.44 5.84 24.01
C VAL A 125 -9.28 4.96 22.78
N THR A 126 -9.73 3.71 22.90
CA THR A 126 -9.79 2.75 21.80
C THR A 126 -11.22 2.52 21.34
N LEU A 127 -11.47 2.54 20.03
CA LEU A 127 -12.72 2.05 19.45
C LEU A 127 -12.57 0.57 19.12
N TRP A 128 -13.35 -0.29 19.77
CA TRP A 128 -13.34 -1.73 19.55
C TRP A 128 -14.60 -2.15 18.80
N ILE A 129 -14.45 -2.67 17.58
CA ILE A 129 -15.55 -3.23 16.78
C ILE A 129 -15.48 -4.76 16.89
N ASP A 130 -16.47 -5.35 17.56
CA ASP A 130 -16.43 -6.76 17.89
C ASP A 130 -16.71 -7.68 16.68
N ARG A 131 -16.35 -8.95 16.83
CA ARG A 131 -16.57 -9.95 15.77
C ARG A 131 -18.04 -9.99 15.36
N GLY A 132 -18.28 -9.99 14.05
CA GLY A 132 -19.63 -10.05 13.48
C GLY A 132 -20.35 -8.70 13.46
N VAL A 133 -19.75 -7.63 13.98
CA VAL A 133 -20.27 -6.26 13.90
C VAL A 133 -19.64 -5.52 12.72
N THR A 134 -20.43 -4.70 12.03
CA THR A 134 -19.97 -3.78 10.99
C THR A 134 -20.35 -2.33 11.33
N LEU A 135 -19.36 -1.44 11.33
CA LEU A 135 -19.56 0.01 11.33
C LEU A 135 -19.63 0.48 9.87
N PHE A 136 -20.81 0.91 9.43
CA PHE A 136 -21.05 1.41 8.09
C PHE A 136 -20.92 2.93 8.02
N GLY A 137 -20.28 3.43 6.97
CA GLY A 137 -20.28 4.86 6.64
C GLY A 137 -21.64 5.35 6.14
N SER A 138 -21.97 6.59 6.44
CA SER A 138 -23.10 7.29 5.83
C SER A 138 -22.89 7.48 4.32
N ARG A 139 -23.99 7.42 3.57
CA ARG A 139 -24.03 7.75 2.13
C ARG A 139 -24.37 9.20 1.86
N ASN A 140 -24.63 9.98 2.91
CA ASN A 140 -24.99 11.38 2.81
C ASN A 140 -23.72 12.25 2.87
N PRO A 141 -23.33 12.91 1.76
CA PRO A 141 -22.12 13.73 1.76
C PRO A 141 -22.14 14.89 2.75
N ARG A 142 -23.33 15.36 3.15
CA ARG A 142 -23.47 16.45 4.12
C ARG A 142 -22.96 16.08 5.50
N ASP A 143 -22.96 14.79 5.85
CA ASP A 143 -22.45 14.33 7.15
C ASP A 143 -20.93 14.49 7.23
N TYR A 144 -20.25 14.48 6.08
CA TYR A 144 -18.80 14.58 5.97
C TYR A 144 -18.32 15.99 5.62
N ASP A 145 -19.18 16.88 5.13
CA ASP A 145 -18.76 18.20 4.65
C ASP A 145 -18.05 19.02 5.75
N ASN A 146 -16.94 19.66 5.38
CA ASN A 146 -16.13 20.47 6.31
C ASN A 146 -16.46 21.97 6.27
N GLY A 147 -17.54 22.36 5.58
CA GLY A 147 -17.99 23.74 5.41
C GLY A 147 -17.72 24.30 4.02
N LEU A 148 -16.96 23.61 3.17
CA LEU A 148 -16.71 24.01 1.78
C LEU A 148 -17.91 23.73 0.84
N GLY A 149 -18.84 22.85 1.23
CA GLY A 149 -20.06 22.55 0.47
C GLY A 149 -19.83 21.73 -0.81
N THR A 150 -18.64 21.14 -0.97
CA THR A 150 -18.24 20.36 -2.14
C THR A 150 -18.03 18.88 -1.86
N CYS A 151 -18.33 18.40 -0.65
CA CYS A 151 -18.28 16.96 -0.39
C CYS A 151 -19.32 16.20 -1.23
N GLY A 152 -18.92 15.08 -1.86
CA GLY A 152 -19.81 14.26 -2.70
C GLY A 152 -19.91 14.67 -4.17
N ILE A 153 -19.05 15.58 -4.64
CA ILE A 153 -18.94 15.95 -6.05
C ILE A 153 -17.52 15.77 -6.59
N ALA A 154 -17.36 15.92 -7.91
CA ALA A 154 -16.06 16.07 -8.54
C ALA A 154 -16.00 17.42 -9.26
N ASN A 155 -14.89 18.15 -9.13
CA ASN A 155 -14.68 19.45 -9.75
C ASN A 155 -13.17 19.69 -10.00
N THR A 156 -12.76 20.92 -10.31
CA THR A 156 -11.35 21.27 -10.53
C THR A 156 -10.60 21.70 -9.27
N ASP A 157 -11.29 21.77 -8.12
CA ASP A 157 -10.71 22.17 -6.84
C ASP A 157 -9.94 20.99 -6.21
N LYS A 158 -8.75 21.28 -5.70
CA LYS A 158 -7.87 20.32 -5.02
C LYS A 158 -7.98 20.38 -3.50
N GLY A 159 -8.74 21.32 -2.94
CA GLY A 159 -8.98 21.43 -1.50
C GLY A 159 -9.78 20.24 -0.97
N LYS A 160 -9.33 19.64 0.13
CA LYS A 160 -10.09 18.57 0.80
C LYS A 160 -11.37 19.14 1.39
N SER A 161 -12.54 18.58 1.04
CA SER A 161 -13.85 19.05 1.50
C SER A 161 -14.66 18.05 2.34
N CYS A 162 -14.20 16.81 2.42
CA CYS A 162 -14.82 15.76 3.23
C CYS A 162 -13.96 15.42 4.45
N LYS A 163 -14.59 15.34 5.63
CA LYS A 163 -14.03 14.74 6.84
C LYS A 163 -13.91 13.21 6.65
N PRO A 164 -12.91 12.55 7.27
CA PRO A 164 -12.83 11.09 7.32
C PRO A 164 -13.98 10.48 8.14
N LEU A 165 -14.28 9.19 7.92
CA LEU A 165 -15.24 8.46 8.77
C LEU A 165 -14.70 8.29 10.20
N ILE A 166 -13.43 7.93 10.38
CA ILE A 166 -12.76 7.93 11.67
C ILE A 166 -11.57 8.87 11.60
N TYR A 167 -11.52 9.85 12.49
CA TYR A 167 -10.48 10.86 12.54
C TYR A 167 -9.82 10.94 13.91
N GLY A 168 -8.52 11.15 13.95
CA GLY A 168 -7.78 11.47 15.17
C GLY A 168 -6.75 12.56 14.87
N ASN A 169 -6.62 13.55 15.75
CA ASN A 169 -5.59 14.58 15.60
C ASN A 169 -5.02 14.98 16.95
N ALA A 170 -3.69 15.06 17.04
CA ALA A 170 -2.98 15.37 18.28
C ALA A 170 -3.37 14.44 19.45
N ILE A 171 -3.61 13.16 19.16
CA ILE A 171 -3.94 12.14 20.16
C ILE A 171 -2.73 11.26 20.47
N SER A 172 -2.77 10.58 21.61
CA SER A 172 -1.76 9.62 22.02
C SER A 172 -2.38 8.38 22.63
N ASN A 173 -1.80 7.20 22.37
CA ASN A 173 -2.23 5.92 22.94
C ASN A 173 -3.68 5.56 22.62
N SER A 174 -4.09 5.77 21.37
CA SER A 174 -5.45 5.48 20.89
C SER A 174 -5.42 4.37 19.84
N GLY A 175 -6.56 3.76 19.58
CA GLY A 175 -6.61 2.72 18.56
C GLY A 175 -8.00 2.43 18.02
N VAL A 176 -8.03 1.65 16.95
CA VAL A 176 -9.24 1.03 16.42
C VAL A 176 -8.95 -0.45 16.27
N VAL A 177 -9.70 -1.31 16.96
CA VAL A 177 -9.35 -2.73 17.12
C VAL A 177 -10.55 -3.66 17.01
N GLY A 178 -10.28 -4.95 16.85
CA GLY A 178 -11.27 -6.01 16.96
C GLY A 178 -11.39 -6.84 15.68
N ASP A 179 -12.15 -7.92 15.71
CA ASP A 179 -12.37 -8.80 14.55
C ASP A 179 -13.64 -8.40 13.74
N GLY A 180 -14.16 -7.20 13.97
CA GLY A 180 -15.28 -6.62 13.22
C GLY A 180 -14.88 -5.98 11.89
N LYS A 181 -15.85 -5.30 11.27
CA LYS A 181 -15.71 -4.62 9.98
C LYS A 181 -15.95 -3.12 10.07
N ILE A 182 -15.26 -2.36 9.24
CA ILE A 182 -15.63 -0.99 8.86
C ILE A 182 -15.89 -1.00 7.37
N ASP A 183 -17.11 -0.66 6.96
CA ASP A 183 -17.52 -0.60 5.56
C ASP A 183 -17.81 0.85 5.16
N GLY A 184 -16.98 1.40 4.29
CA GLY A 184 -17.11 2.78 3.82
C GLY A 184 -18.22 3.01 2.78
N ARG A 185 -18.81 1.94 2.24
CA ARG A 185 -19.91 1.96 1.25
C ARG A 185 -19.60 2.81 0.00
N GLY A 186 -18.35 2.77 -0.46
CA GLY A 186 -17.88 3.53 -1.62
C GLY A 186 -18.68 3.26 -2.90
N GLY A 187 -19.15 2.02 -3.08
CA GLY A 187 -19.98 1.60 -4.21
C GLY A 187 -21.47 1.93 -4.10
N SER A 188 -21.94 2.38 -2.93
CA SER A 188 -23.36 2.69 -2.74
C SER A 188 -23.72 4.07 -3.27
N VAL A 189 -24.90 4.18 -3.89
CA VAL A 189 -25.40 5.44 -4.43
C VAL A 189 -25.64 6.46 -3.31
N LEU A 190 -25.19 7.69 -3.53
CA LEU A 190 -25.30 8.80 -2.59
C LEU A 190 -26.76 9.16 -2.33
N THR A 191 -27.03 9.60 -1.10
CA THR A 191 -28.40 9.90 -0.64
C THR A 191 -28.73 11.39 -0.58
N ALA A 192 -27.72 12.27 -0.73
CA ALA A 192 -27.91 13.72 -0.72
C ALA A 192 -26.92 14.45 -1.65
N GLY A 193 -27.11 15.76 -1.79
CA GLY A 193 -26.30 16.61 -2.65
C GLY A 193 -26.63 16.45 -4.15
N PRO A 194 -25.84 17.07 -5.04
CA PRO A 194 -26.11 17.07 -6.50
C PRO A 194 -26.16 15.68 -7.15
N ASN A 195 -25.48 14.72 -6.52
CA ASN A 195 -25.33 13.33 -6.97
C ASN A 195 -26.27 12.33 -6.29
N ALA A 196 -27.21 12.80 -5.45
CA ALA A 196 -28.22 11.95 -4.82
C ALA A 196 -28.96 11.09 -5.86
N GLY A 197 -28.98 9.78 -5.68
CA GLY A 197 -29.64 8.83 -6.59
C GLY A 197 -28.98 8.69 -7.98
N LYS A 198 -27.86 9.37 -8.24
CA LYS A 198 -27.22 9.45 -9.57
C LYS A 198 -25.85 8.80 -9.61
N ARG A 199 -25.07 8.88 -8.53
CA ARG A 199 -23.70 8.38 -8.44
C ARG A 199 -23.43 7.80 -7.06
N SER A 200 -22.61 6.77 -6.98
CA SER A 200 -21.89 6.39 -5.75
C SER A 200 -20.65 7.26 -5.52
N TRP A 201 -19.95 7.06 -4.40
CA TRP A 201 -18.64 7.70 -4.19
C TRP A 201 -17.63 7.29 -5.27
N TRP A 202 -17.62 6.03 -5.68
CA TRP A 202 -16.73 5.55 -6.75
C TRP A 202 -17.13 6.05 -8.14
N ASP A 203 -18.43 6.24 -8.42
CA ASP A 203 -18.86 6.93 -9.65
C ASP A 203 -18.40 8.39 -9.70
N VAL A 204 -18.28 9.06 -8.54
CA VAL A 204 -17.71 10.40 -8.43
C VAL A 204 -16.19 10.35 -8.60
N ALA A 205 -15.51 9.39 -7.96
CA ALA A 205 -14.08 9.17 -8.11
C ALA A 205 -13.67 8.92 -9.56
N TYR A 206 -14.43 8.08 -10.28
CA TYR A 206 -14.17 7.73 -11.69
C TYR A 206 -14.24 8.92 -12.67
N GLN A 207 -14.73 10.09 -12.23
CA GLN A 207 -14.65 11.33 -13.01
C GLN A 207 -13.20 11.83 -13.17
N ASN A 208 -12.25 11.33 -12.37
CA ASN A 208 -10.83 11.56 -12.60
C ASN A 208 -10.34 10.98 -13.94
N VAL A 209 -10.74 9.75 -14.28
CA VAL A 209 -10.40 9.06 -15.53
C VAL A 209 -11.22 9.63 -16.68
N SER A 210 -12.55 9.73 -16.49
CA SER A 210 -13.45 10.09 -17.59
C SER A 210 -13.47 11.58 -17.94
N GLN A 211 -13.09 12.45 -17.00
CA GLN A 211 -13.22 13.92 -17.15
C GLN A 211 -12.00 14.72 -16.64
N GLY A 212 -11.00 14.08 -16.02
CA GLY A 212 -9.85 14.80 -15.44
C GLY A 212 -10.19 15.64 -14.20
N LEU A 213 -11.28 15.31 -13.51
CA LEU A 213 -11.73 16.03 -12.31
C LEU A 213 -11.12 15.45 -11.03
N VAL A 214 -11.16 16.24 -9.95
CA VAL A 214 -10.79 15.85 -8.60
C VAL A 214 -12.06 15.54 -7.82
N GLN A 215 -12.11 14.36 -7.23
CA GLN A 215 -13.20 13.89 -6.41
C GLN A 215 -13.10 14.39 -4.97
N HIS A 216 -14.26 14.64 -4.38
CA HIS A 216 -14.41 14.98 -2.97
C HIS A 216 -15.15 13.83 -2.27
N ALA A 217 -14.38 12.90 -1.71
CA ALA A 217 -14.89 11.72 -1.01
C ALA A 217 -14.19 11.57 0.36
N PRO A 218 -14.89 11.05 1.38
CA PRO A 218 -14.30 10.84 2.70
C PRO A 218 -13.30 9.67 2.66
N ARG A 219 -12.18 9.83 3.37
CA ARG A 219 -11.29 8.70 3.72
C ARG A 219 -11.96 7.84 4.80
N LEU A 220 -11.60 6.55 4.86
CA LEU A 220 -12.16 5.67 5.89
C LEU A 220 -11.59 6.01 7.28
N LEU A 221 -10.26 6.08 7.38
CA LEU A 221 -9.55 6.38 8.63
C LEU A 221 -8.37 7.32 8.38
N GLN A 222 -8.29 8.41 9.13
CA GLN A 222 -7.14 9.32 9.11
C GLN A 222 -6.69 9.71 10.51
N ILE A 223 -5.39 9.57 10.80
CA ILE A 223 -4.76 9.99 12.04
C ILE A 223 -3.65 11.00 11.74
N ASP A 224 -3.76 12.19 12.32
CA ASP A 224 -2.83 13.28 12.09
C ASP A 224 -2.09 13.67 13.39
N ASN A 225 -0.83 14.08 13.30
CA ASN A 225 -0.06 14.71 14.39
C ASN A 225 -0.06 13.95 15.73
N SER A 226 -0.09 12.62 15.68
CA SER A 226 -0.39 11.78 16.85
C SER A 226 0.78 10.90 17.27
N LYS A 227 0.61 10.15 18.35
CA LYS A 227 1.60 9.20 18.85
C LYS A 227 0.96 7.87 19.25
N ASP A 228 1.69 6.78 19.02
CA ASP A 228 1.34 5.45 19.51
C ASP A 228 -0.10 5.04 19.16
N PHE A 229 -0.39 5.00 17.85
CA PHE A 229 -1.67 4.58 17.31
C PHE A 229 -1.67 3.09 16.94
N THR A 230 -2.72 2.36 17.36
CA THR A 230 -2.87 0.93 17.06
C THR A 230 -4.09 0.67 16.18
N LEU A 231 -3.87 -0.06 15.07
CA LEU A 231 -4.92 -0.64 14.25
C LEU A 231 -4.76 -2.17 14.25
N TYR A 232 -5.73 -2.90 14.80
CA TYR A 232 -5.52 -4.33 15.07
C TYR A 232 -6.73 -5.17 14.68
N ALA A 233 -6.46 -6.28 13.97
CA ALA A 233 -7.39 -7.38 13.66
C ALA A 233 -8.57 -7.07 12.71
N LEU A 234 -8.86 -5.80 12.45
CA LEU A 234 -10.05 -5.36 11.75
C LEU A 234 -10.05 -5.69 10.26
N THR A 235 -11.26 -5.75 9.73
CA THR A 235 -11.50 -5.73 8.29
C THR A 235 -12.00 -4.34 7.86
N LEU A 236 -11.40 -3.76 6.83
CA LEU A 236 -11.73 -2.47 6.24
C LEU A 236 -12.18 -2.70 4.80
N GLU A 237 -13.43 -2.37 4.49
CA GLU A 237 -14.03 -2.62 3.19
C GLU A 237 -14.56 -1.35 2.53
N ASN A 238 -14.55 -1.37 1.20
CA ASN A 238 -15.28 -0.45 0.33
C ASN A 238 -15.06 1.03 0.68
N SER A 239 -13.84 1.44 0.94
CA SER A 239 -13.56 2.83 1.27
C SER A 239 -13.94 3.77 0.09
N PRO A 240 -14.63 4.91 0.33
CA PRO A 240 -14.91 5.91 -0.70
C PRO A 240 -13.65 6.58 -1.27
N ASN A 241 -12.57 6.59 -0.47
CA ASN A 241 -11.25 7.12 -0.80
C ASN A 241 -10.17 6.20 -0.17
N PHE A 242 -9.03 6.70 0.27
CA PHE A 242 -8.00 5.90 0.95
C PHE A 242 -8.54 5.27 2.24
N HIS A 243 -8.12 4.04 2.54
CA HIS A 243 -8.58 3.30 3.72
C HIS A 243 -7.90 3.82 4.98
N VAL A 244 -6.57 3.77 5.06
CA VAL A 244 -5.83 4.17 6.27
C VAL A 244 -4.78 5.20 5.90
N VAL A 245 -4.89 6.39 6.49
CA VAL A 245 -3.87 7.44 6.35
C VAL A 245 -3.34 7.81 7.73
N THR A 246 -2.02 7.84 7.88
CA THR A 246 -1.38 8.39 9.08
C THR A 246 -0.43 9.49 8.67
N ASP A 247 -0.70 10.74 9.06
CA ASP A 247 0.12 11.89 8.69
C ASP A 247 0.79 12.51 9.91
N ASN A 248 2.12 12.63 9.88
CA ASN A 248 2.90 13.15 11.02
C ASN A 248 2.67 12.37 12.33
N VAL A 249 2.65 11.03 12.27
CA VAL A 249 2.44 10.16 13.44
C VAL A 249 3.74 9.48 13.85
N SER A 250 4.04 9.47 15.15
CA SER A 250 5.19 8.75 15.72
C SER A 250 4.71 7.52 16.48
N GLY A 251 4.99 6.33 15.96
CA GLY A 251 4.48 5.08 16.51
C GLY A 251 3.13 4.73 15.90
N VAL A 252 3.13 3.85 14.91
CA VAL A 252 1.93 3.26 14.31
C VAL A 252 2.14 1.76 14.25
N THR A 253 1.20 0.99 14.80
CA THR A 253 1.18 -0.47 14.66
C THR A 253 -0.13 -0.89 14.01
N ALA A 254 -0.05 -1.30 12.74
CA ALA A 254 -1.12 -1.99 12.03
C ALA A 254 -0.81 -3.48 11.97
N TRP A 255 -1.63 -4.32 12.59
CA TRP A 255 -1.34 -5.74 12.72
C TRP A 255 -2.57 -6.60 12.43
N GLY A 256 -2.41 -7.54 11.49
CA GLY A 256 -3.46 -8.51 11.19
C GLY A 256 -4.72 -7.90 10.57
N ILE A 257 -4.59 -6.76 9.89
CA ILE A 257 -5.73 -6.10 9.25
C ILE A 257 -6.01 -6.71 7.89
N LYS A 258 -7.25 -6.57 7.45
CA LYS A 258 -7.71 -7.02 6.13
C LYS A 258 -8.32 -5.83 5.40
N ILE A 259 -7.79 -5.46 4.24
CA ILE A 259 -8.32 -4.40 3.40
C ILE A 259 -8.87 -5.02 2.11
N LEU A 260 -10.12 -4.68 1.76
CA LEU A 260 -10.78 -5.19 0.56
C LEU A 260 -11.66 -4.12 -0.11
N SER A 261 -11.27 -3.68 -1.30
CA SER A 261 -12.10 -2.81 -2.15
C SER A 261 -11.97 -3.19 -3.64
N PRO A 262 -13.07 -3.50 -4.34
CA PRO A 262 -14.44 -3.72 -3.86
C PRO A 262 -14.65 -5.11 -3.23
N SER A 263 -15.55 -5.23 -2.26
CA SER A 263 -16.01 -6.51 -1.71
C SER A 263 -17.11 -7.16 -2.57
N LEU A 264 -17.52 -8.40 -2.23
CA LEU A 264 -18.59 -9.12 -2.92
C LEU A 264 -19.95 -8.39 -2.93
N VAL A 265 -20.18 -7.41 -2.05
CA VAL A 265 -21.37 -6.55 -2.09
C VAL A 265 -21.48 -5.79 -3.42
N TYR A 266 -20.34 -5.39 -3.98
CA TYR A 266 -20.28 -4.54 -5.18
C TYR A 266 -19.63 -5.24 -6.38
N THR A 267 -19.34 -6.54 -6.28
CA THR A 267 -18.67 -7.28 -7.36
C THR A 267 -19.20 -8.71 -7.53
N ARG A 268 -18.47 -9.53 -8.29
CA ARG A 268 -18.70 -10.97 -8.49
C ARG A 268 -17.41 -11.73 -8.22
N PRO A 269 -17.46 -13.03 -7.87
CA PRO A 269 -16.26 -13.86 -7.77
C PRO A 269 -15.36 -13.72 -9.01
N GLY A 270 -14.05 -13.58 -8.79
CA GLY A 270 -13.06 -13.28 -9.83
C GLY A 270 -13.16 -11.88 -10.43
N TYR A 271 -13.79 -10.92 -9.72
CA TYR A 271 -14.07 -9.56 -10.21
C TYR A 271 -14.78 -9.51 -11.57
N ALA A 272 -15.62 -10.51 -11.85
CA ALA A 272 -16.29 -10.68 -13.13
C ALA A 272 -17.58 -9.84 -13.24
N CYS A 273 -17.46 -8.52 -13.38
CA CYS A 273 -18.63 -7.65 -13.56
C CYS A 273 -19.37 -7.89 -14.89
N PRO A 274 -20.73 -7.88 -14.90
CA PRO A 274 -21.50 -7.96 -16.14
C PRO A 274 -21.17 -6.83 -17.11
N ALA A 275 -21.22 -7.10 -18.43
CA ALA A 275 -21.06 -6.06 -19.43
C ALA A 275 -22.10 -4.94 -19.23
N GLY A 276 -21.68 -3.68 -19.36
CA GLY A 276 -22.54 -2.51 -19.17
C GLY A 276 -22.89 -2.17 -17.72
N SER A 277 -22.17 -2.74 -16.73
CA SER A 277 -22.48 -2.53 -15.31
C SER A 277 -21.49 -1.65 -14.55
N THR A 278 -20.30 -1.42 -15.12
CA THR A 278 -19.18 -0.67 -14.54
C THR A 278 -19.26 0.85 -14.82
N PRO A 279 -18.55 1.70 -14.05
CA PRO A 279 -18.68 3.16 -14.14
C PRO A 279 -18.17 3.78 -15.45
N ASP A 280 -17.41 3.05 -16.26
CA ASP A 280 -17.02 3.45 -17.62
C ASP A 280 -18.16 3.33 -18.65
N GLN A 281 -19.20 2.55 -18.33
CA GLN A 281 -20.31 2.23 -19.24
C GLN A 281 -21.68 2.62 -18.69
N ARG A 282 -21.81 2.76 -17.36
CA ARG A 282 -23.09 3.01 -16.70
C ARG A 282 -22.92 3.96 -15.51
N THR A 283 -23.88 4.85 -15.34
CA THR A 283 -23.98 5.72 -14.16
C THR A 283 -25.44 5.81 -13.70
N PRO A 284 -25.77 5.51 -12.43
CA PRO A 284 -24.87 4.93 -11.43
C PRO A 284 -24.44 3.51 -11.82
N ALA A 285 -23.19 3.17 -11.55
CA ALA A 285 -22.70 1.81 -11.76
C ALA A 285 -23.38 0.83 -10.80
N THR A 286 -23.40 -0.45 -11.18
CA THR A 286 -24.04 -1.54 -10.43
C THR A 286 -23.08 -2.68 -10.09
N CYS A 287 -21.85 -2.59 -10.59
CA CYS A 287 -20.76 -3.50 -10.28
C CYS A 287 -19.44 -2.75 -10.43
N PHE A 288 -18.50 -3.05 -9.54
CA PHE A 288 -17.17 -2.47 -9.52
C PHE A 288 -16.14 -3.59 -9.51
N THR A 289 -15.04 -3.33 -10.19
CA THR A 289 -13.77 -4.08 -10.08
C THR A 289 -12.73 -3.18 -9.41
N PRO A 290 -11.60 -3.72 -8.94
CA PRO A 290 -10.50 -2.93 -8.40
C PRO A 290 -10.11 -1.78 -9.35
N GLU A 291 -10.03 -2.07 -10.65
CA GLU A 291 -9.68 -1.10 -11.69
C GLU A 291 -10.62 0.09 -11.76
N THR A 292 -11.88 -0.08 -11.39
CA THR A 292 -12.90 0.96 -11.45
C THR A 292 -13.10 1.71 -10.13
N ALA A 293 -12.61 1.16 -9.02
CA ALA A 293 -12.66 1.76 -7.69
C ALA A 293 -11.42 2.64 -7.44
N LYS A 294 -11.37 3.81 -8.10
CA LYS A 294 -10.19 4.70 -8.08
C LYS A 294 -9.95 5.38 -6.72
N ASN A 295 -8.67 5.67 -6.42
CA ASN A 295 -8.22 6.34 -5.18
C ASN A 295 -8.62 5.60 -3.90
N THR A 296 -8.41 4.29 -3.89
CA THR A 296 -8.74 3.42 -2.76
C THR A 296 -7.49 2.87 -2.08
N ASP A 297 -6.38 3.61 -2.06
CA ASP A 297 -5.11 3.19 -1.44
C ASP A 297 -5.34 2.53 -0.07
N GLY A 298 -4.60 1.45 0.21
CA GLY A 298 -4.78 0.63 1.40
C GLY A 298 -4.22 1.29 2.67
N PHE A 299 -2.89 1.45 2.73
CA PHE A 299 -2.22 1.99 3.90
C PHE A 299 -1.16 3.03 3.54
N ASP A 300 -1.41 4.28 3.93
CA ASP A 300 -0.69 5.47 3.49
C ASP A 300 -0.02 6.20 4.66
N PRO A 301 1.15 5.76 5.12
CA PRO A 301 1.93 6.53 6.08
C PRO A 301 2.60 7.72 5.38
N GLY A 302 2.26 8.92 5.86
CA GLY A 302 2.79 10.22 5.45
C GLY A 302 3.54 10.91 6.59
N GLN A 303 4.71 11.48 6.32
CA GLN A 303 5.48 12.28 7.28
C GLN A 303 5.70 11.62 8.67
N SER A 304 5.64 10.28 8.72
CA SER A 304 5.48 9.51 9.94
C SER A 304 6.76 8.76 10.30
N ARG A 305 6.88 8.32 11.55
CA ARG A 305 8.02 7.50 11.98
C ARG A 305 7.63 6.36 12.90
N ASN A 306 8.46 5.30 12.91
CA ASN A 306 8.23 4.08 13.69
C ASN A 306 6.87 3.45 13.31
N VAL A 307 6.72 3.11 12.03
CA VAL A 307 5.49 2.54 11.46
C VAL A 307 5.68 1.06 11.17
N LEU A 308 4.86 0.21 11.75
CA LEU A 308 4.80 -1.22 11.47
C LEU A 308 3.46 -1.58 10.81
N LEU A 309 3.52 -2.23 9.65
CA LEU A 309 2.39 -3.00 9.08
C LEU A 309 2.79 -4.48 9.02
N ALA A 310 2.10 -5.34 9.77
CA ALA A 310 2.45 -6.74 9.86
C ALA A 310 1.25 -7.70 9.73
N TYR A 311 1.50 -8.89 9.18
CA TYR A 311 0.53 -10.00 9.09
C TYR A 311 -0.80 -9.62 8.42
N SER A 312 -0.76 -8.65 7.51
CA SER A 312 -1.94 -8.01 6.94
C SER A 312 -2.18 -8.44 5.50
N TYR A 313 -3.44 -8.30 5.07
CA TYR A 313 -3.94 -8.71 3.76
C TYR A 313 -4.55 -7.50 3.08
N ILE A 314 -4.10 -7.16 1.88
CA ILE A 314 -4.56 -5.96 1.17
C ILE A 314 -4.92 -6.31 -0.26
N SER A 315 -6.15 -5.96 -0.65
CA SER A 315 -6.61 -5.97 -2.04
C SER A 315 -7.43 -4.70 -2.26
N THR A 316 -7.03 -3.88 -3.21
CA THR A 316 -7.68 -2.60 -3.47
C THR A 316 -7.60 -2.19 -4.94
N GLY A 317 -8.20 -1.05 -5.29
CA GLY A 317 -8.19 -0.49 -6.65
C GLY A 317 -7.00 0.40 -6.99
N ASP A 318 -6.20 0.79 -6.01
CA ASP A 318 -5.02 1.64 -6.16
C ASP A 318 -3.83 1.03 -5.38
N ASP A 319 -2.91 1.84 -4.81
CA ASP A 319 -1.76 1.33 -4.06
C ASP A 319 -2.16 0.45 -2.84
N ASP A 320 -1.54 -0.73 -2.69
CA ASP A 320 -1.69 -1.53 -1.48
C ASP A 320 -1.12 -0.78 -0.27
N VAL A 321 0.07 -0.22 -0.47
CA VAL A 321 0.74 0.71 0.45
C VAL A 321 1.32 1.85 -0.36
N ALA A 322 1.11 3.09 0.08
CA ALA A 322 1.78 4.27 -0.48
C ALA A 322 2.46 5.08 0.63
N ILE A 323 3.78 4.92 0.79
CA ILE A 323 4.56 5.77 1.70
C ILE A 323 4.74 7.13 1.06
N LYS A 324 4.28 8.19 1.73
CA LYS A 324 4.36 9.56 1.24
C LYS A 324 5.23 10.41 2.17
N ALA A 325 5.84 11.45 1.64
CA ALA A 325 6.58 12.44 2.42
C ALA A 325 6.41 13.78 1.72
N HIS A 326 5.64 14.68 2.34
CA HIS A 326 5.38 16.00 1.79
C HIS A 326 5.50 17.08 2.85
N ALA A 327 5.80 18.29 2.42
CA ALA A 327 5.65 19.47 3.24
C ALA A 327 4.16 19.84 3.32
N SER A 328 3.67 20.06 4.53
CA SER A 328 2.37 20.66 4.79
C SER A 328 2.55 22.00 5.50
N ALA A 329 1.48 22.79 5.62
CA ALA A 329 1.50 24.03 6.39
C ALA A 329 1.89 23.81 7.87
N THR A 330 1.81 22.56 8.35
CA THR A 330 1.95 22.22 9.78
C THR A 330 3.11 21.28 10.08
N SER A 331 3.72 20.64 9.07
CA SER A 331 4.85 19.73 9.27
C SER A 331 5.70 19.61 8.00
N ASN A 332 7.01 19.45 8.18
CA ASN A 332 7.99 19.23 7.12
C ASN A 332 8.86 18.00 7.44
N ASN A 333 8.29 17.03 8.16
CA ASN A 333 8.99 15.83 8.61
C ASN A 333 9.14 14.80 7.47
N PRO A 334 10.26 14.06 7.42
CA PRO A 334 10.39 12.90 6.54
C PRO A 334 9.50 11.74 7.01
N SER A 335 9.24 10.80 6.11
CA SER A 335 8.76 9.47 6.47
C SER A 335 9.94 8.55 6.74
N THR A 336 10.05 7.99 7.94
CA THR A 336 11.26 7.24 8.29
C THR A 336 11.06 6.13 9.31
N ASP A 337 11.97 5.16 9.36
CA ASP A 337 11.92 4.05 10.32
C ASP A 337 10.59 3.29 10.21
N MET A 338 10.39 2.60 9.08
CA MET A 338 9.17 1.83 8.83
C MET A 338 9.48 0.39 8.42
N ALA A 339 8.58 -0.52 8.78
CA ALA A 339 8.71 -1.94 8.54
C ALA A 339 7.36 -2.52 8.05
N PHE A 340 7.41 -3.24 6.94
CA PHE A 340 6.26 -3.90 6.31
C PHE A 340 6.59 -5.39 6.23
N VAL A 341 6.09 -6.18 7.18
CA VAL A 341 6.61 -7.53 7.46
C VAL A 341 5.49 -8.59 7.42
N ASN A 342 5.72 -9.68 6.70
CA ASN A 342 4.79 -10.83 6.64
C ASN A 342 3.39 -10.47 6.09
N ASN A 343 3.33 -9.66 5.04
CA ASN A 343 2.05 -9.21 4.44
C ASN A 343 1.73 -9.96 3.14
N GLN A 344 0.45 -9.93 2.75
CA GLN A 344 -0.07 -10.46 1.48
C GLN A 344 -0.79 -9.37 0.72
N PHE A 345 -0.30 -9.06 -0.48
CA PHE A 345 -0.94 -8.14 -1.41
C PHE A 345 -1.56 -8.91 -2.58
N TYR A 346 -2.64 -8.37 -3.12
CA TYR A 346 -3.45 -8.99 -4.15
C TYR A 346 -3.62 -8.04 -5.35
N TYR A 347 -4.86 -7.70 -5.71
CA TYR A 347 -5.09 -6.59 -6.63
C TYR A 347 -4.66 -5.28 -5.98
N GLY A 348 -3.96 -4.47 -6.75
CA GLY A 348 -3.53 -3.14 -6.36
C GLY A 348 -2.43 -2.62 -7.27
N HIS A 349 -1.86 -1.47 -6.90
CA HIS A 349 -0.78 -0.80 -7.62
C HIS A 349 0.59 -1.00 -6.97
N GLY A 350 0.67 -1.87 -5.95
CA GLY A 350 1.91 -2.41 -5.40
C GLY A 350 2.35 -1.78 -4.09
N MET A 351 3.53 -2.22 -3.63
CA MET A 351 4.26 -1.61 -2.53
C MET A 351 4.95 -0.34 -3.03
N SER A 352 4.31 0.81 -2.82
CA SER A 352 4.69 2.09 -3.41
C SER A 352 5.33 3.06 -2.43
N PHE A 353 6.29 3.82 -2.95
CA PHE A 353 6.94 4.96 -2.31
C PHE A 353 6.67 6.17 -3.21
N GLY A 354 5.87 7.13 -2.73
CA GLY A 354 5.50 8.36 -3.43
C GLY A 354 4.03 8.45 -3.89
N SER A 355 3.70 9.37 -4.80
CA SER A 355 4.63 10.21 -5.57
C SER A 355 5.29 11.33 -4.77
N GLU A 356 4.67 11.76 -3.68
CA GLU A 356 5.19 12.82 -2.81
C GLU A 356 6.41 12.31 -2.02
N THR A 357 7.57 12.90 -2.29
CA THR A 357 8.86 12.49 -1.70
C THR A 357 9.67 13.69 -1.15
N ASP A 358 9.09 14.88 -1.16
CA ASP A 358 9.78 16.16 -1.03
C ASP A 358 10.42 16.41 0.34
N THR A 359 9.88 15.82 1.42
CA THR A 359 10.52 15.88 2.74
C THR A 359 11.43 14.70 3.05
N GLY A 360 11.47 13.70 2.16
CA GLY A 360 12.34 12.54 2.24
C GLY A 360 11.69 11.28 2.82
N ILE A 361 12.10 10.11 2.29
CA ILE A 361 11.67 8.78 2.76
C ILE A 361 12.92 7.95 3.07
N HIS A 362 13.10 7.51 4.31
CA HIS A 362 14.36 6.89 4.75
C HIS A 362 14.21 5.69 5.66
N ARG A 363 15.10 4.70 5.55
CA ARG A 363 15.20 3.55 6.47
C ARG A 363 13.91 2.73 6.51
N ILE A 364 13.61 2.09 5.39
CA ILE A 364 12.38 1.32 5.19
C ILE A 364 12.75 -0.14 4.93
N LEU A 365 12.13 -1.05 5.68
CA LEU A 365 12.24 -2.49 5.50
C LEU A 365 10.92 -3.05 4.96
N VAL A 366 10.98 -3.77 3.85
CA VAL A 366 9.89 -4.60 3.35
C VAL A 366 10.39 -6.04 3.36
N GLN A 367 9.75 -6.91 4.15
CA GLN A 367 10.25 -8.26 4.38
C GLN A 367 9.12 -9.30 4.34
N ASN A 368 9.37 -10.44 3.68
CA ASN A 368 8.43 -11.56 3.60
C ASN A 368 7.07 -11.12 3.04
N LEU A 369 7.10 -10.42 1.90
CA LEU A 369 5.92 -9.94 1.21
C LEU A 369 5.59 -10.88 0.04
N SER A 370 4.34 -11.30 -0.05
CA SER A 370 3.82 -11.94 -1.25
C SER A 370 2.86 -11.03 -1.99
N ILE A 371 2.98 -10.97 -3.31
CA ILE A 371 2.09 -10.19 -4.19
C ILE A 371 1.50 -11.12 -5.25
N ASP A 372 0.20 -11.37 -5.20
CA ASP A 372 -0.55 -12.05 -6.26
C ASP A 372 -1.33 -11.02 -7.07
N GLY A 373 -0.74 -10.49 -8.14
CA GLY A 373 -1.28 -9.35 -8.88
C GLY A 373 -2.50 -9.68 -9.77
N PHE A 374 -3.01 -10.91 -9.75
CA PHE A 374 -4.19 -11.36 -10.49
C PHE A 374 -4.23 -11.10 -12.00
N ASN A 375 -3.10 -10.78 -12.63
CA ASN A 375 -3.04 -10.43 -14.06
C ASN A 375 -4.00 -9.27 -14.38
N SER A 376 -4.05 -8.26 -13.53
CA SER A 376 -4.95 -7.13 -13.73
C SER A 376 -4.74 -6.50 -15.11
N ASN A 377 -5.80 -6.52 -15.92
CA ASN A 377 -5.79 -5.96 -17.27
C ASN A 377 -5.73 -4.41 -17.25
N ASP A 378 -5.89 -3.75 -16.09
CA ASP A 378 -5.65 -2.31 -16.02
C ASP A 378 -4.24 -1.97 -16.45
N ALA A 379 -3.25 -2.85 -16.27
CA ALA A 379 -1.89 -2.59 -16.70
C ALA A 379 -1.75 -2.24 -18.20
N ILE A 380 -2.72 -2.70 -19.02
CA ILE A 380 -2.82 -2.42 -20.46
C ILE A 380 -3.41 -1.02 -20.73
N LYS A 381 -4.39 -0.59 -19.93
CA LYS A 381 -5.11 0.69 -20.11
C LYS A 381 -4.48 1.83 -19.30
N ASP A 382 -4.06 1.51 -18.08
CA ASP A 382 -3.32 2.33 -17.13
C ASP A 382 -1.89 1.75 -16.94
N PRO A 383 -0.87 2.36 -17.57
CA PRO A 383 0.52 1.93 -17.42
C PRO A 383 1.08 2.21 -16.01
N ALA A 384 0.30 2.76 -15.07
CA ALA A 384 0.65 2.90 -13.67
C ALA A 384 0.05 1.82 -12.76
N ALA A 385 -0.81 0.91 -13.24
CA ALA A 385 -1.44 -0.13 -12.42
C ALA A 385 -0.60 -1.41 -12.25
N ASN A 386 -1.01 -2.35 -11.39
CA ASN A 386 -0.45 -3.71 -11.30
C ASN A 386 1.10 -3.81 -11.22
N ASN A 387 1.67 -3.15 -10.22
CA ASN A 387 3.12 -3.17 -9.98
C ASN A 387 3.47 -4.03 -8.77
N GLY A 388 4.72 -4.49 -8.72
CA GLY A 388 5.28 -5.14 -7.54
C GLY A 388 5.86 -4.11 -6.58
N LEU A 389 7.17 -3.88 -6.69
CA LEU A 389 7.91 -2.91 -5.88
C LEU A 389 8.06 -1.61 -6.66
N ARG A 390 7.59 -0.49 -6.09
CA ARG A 390 7.51 0.78 -6.80
C ARG A 390 8.06 1.95 -6.01
N ILE A 391 8.95 2.74 -6.62
CA ILE A 391 9.39 4.04 -6.12
C ILE A 391 9.10 5.03 -7.24
N LYS A 392 8.23 6.00 -6.98
CA LYS A 392 7.73 6.93 -8.01
C LYS A 392 7.83 8.36 -7.51
N SER A 393 8.30 9.26 -8.36
CA SER A 393 8.32 10.70 -8.06
C SER A 393 8.40 11.49 -9.36
N ASP A 394 8.39 12.81 -9.25
CA ASP A 394 8.62 13.72 -10.37
C ASP A 394 9.20 15.05 -9.87
N ARG A 395 9.59 15.91 -10.81
CA ARG A 395 10.27 17.18 -10.52
C ARG A 395 9.44 18.18 -9.70
N THR A 396 8.13 18.00 -9.58
CA THR A 396 7.26 18.90 -8.81
C THR A 396 7.17 18.51 -7.34
N ARG A 397 7.64 17.30 -6.97
CA ARG A 397 7.49 16.69 -5.63
C ARG A 397 8.64 15.75 -5.27
N GLY A 398 9.81 16.02 -5.85
CA GLY A 398 11.02 15.22 -5.71
C GLY A 398 11.70 15.44 -4.37
N GLY A 399 12.45 14.44 -3.92
CA GLY A 399 13.28 14.50 -2.72
C GLY A 399 14.07 13.20 -2.59
N GLN A 400 14.75 13.03 -1.46
CA GLN A 400 15.59 11.84 -1.24
C GLN A 400 14.74 10.66 -0.75
N VAL A 401 14.80 9.55 -1.46
CA VAL A 401 14.33 8.23 -1.01
C VAL A 401 15.57 7.38 -0.81
N SER A 402 15.86 6.98 0.44
CA SER A 402 17.09 6.23 0.72
C SER A 402 16.99 5.15 1.78
N ASP A 403 17.96 4.24 1.76
CA ASP A 403 18.09 3.17 2.77
C ASP A 403 16.86 2.26 2.78
N ILE A 404 16.51 1.78 1.59
CA ILE A 404 15.33 0.93 1.36
C ILE A 404 15.81 -0.51 1.17
N THR A 405 15.24 -1.44 1.93
CA THR A 405 15.53 -2.87 1.82
C THR A 405 14.26 -3.63 1.48
N PHE A 406 14.28 -4.34 0.35
CA PHE A 406 13.30 -5.35 0.00
C PHE A 406 13.93 -6.73 0.18
N GLU A 407 13.33 -7.56 1.02
CA GLU A 407 13.88 -8.88 1.35
C GLU A 407 12.81 -9.98 1.35
N ASN A 408 13.12 -11.11 0.71
CA ASN A 408 12.26 -12.29 0.64
C ASN A 408 10.88 -11.92 0.07
N ILE A 409 10.86 -11.51 -1.19
CA ILE A 409 9.65 -11.04 -1.88
C ILE A 409 9.26 -12.09 -2.92
N CYS A 410 8.03 -12.60 -2.83
CA CYS A 410 7.46 -13.50 -3.82
C CYS A 410 6.35 -12.80 -4.61
N MET A 411 6.40 -12.87 -5.93
CA MET A 411 5.41 -12.27 -6.80
C MET A 411 4.89 -13.28 -7.82
N ARG A 412 3.61 -13.16 -8.18
CA ARG A 412 3.05 -13.82 -9.37
C ARG A 412 1.97 -12.95 -9.98
N ASN A 413 1.70 -13.14 -11.26
CA ASN A 413 0.62 -12.44 -11.95
C ASN A 413 0.74 -10.90 -11.91
N VAL A 414 1.98 -10.39 -11.88
CA VAL A 414 2.31 -8.95 -11.82
C VAL A 414 2.84 -8.49 -13.18
N ALA A 415 2.28 -7.41 -13.72
CA ALA A 415 2.68 -6.83 -15.01
C ALA A 415 4.03 -6.11 -14.94
N ARG A 416 4.29 -5.38 -13.84
CA ARG A 416 5.50 -4.58 -13.66
C ARG A 416 6.16 -4.88 -12.29
N PRO A 417 7.02 -5.92 -12.20
CA PRO A 417 7.57 -6.34 -10.92
C PRO A 417 8.42 -5.26 -10.23
N LEU A 418 9.19 -4.47 -10.98
CA LEU A 418 10.09 -3.45 -10.45
C LEU A 418 9.90 -2.12 -11.22
N VAL A 419 9.48 -1.07 -10.51
CA VAL A 419 9.22 0.26 -11.09
C VAL A 419 9.88 1.35 -10.24
N PHE A 420 11.08 1.80 -10.62
CA PHE A 420 11.77 2.92 -9.98
C PHE A 420 11.87 4.08 -10.97
N ASP A 421 11.04 5.10 -10.76
CA ASP A 421 10.70 6.08 -11.77
C ASP A 421 10.67 7.52 -11.24
N ALA A 422 11.66 8.31 -11.62
CA ALA A 422 11.77 9.74 -11.30
C ALA A 422 10.97 10.66 -12.25
N PHE A 423 10.23 10.10 -13.22
CA PHE A 423 9.44 10.81 -14.23
C PHE A 423 7.98 10.33 -14.27
N TYR A 424 7.45 9.91 -13.11
CA TYR A 424 6.15 9.27 -12.99
C TYR A 424 4.99 10.08 -13.60
N SER A 425 4.96 11.41 -13.39
CA SER A 425 3.93 12.28 -13.94
C SER A 425 4.53 13.33 -14.87
N LYS A 426 3.76 13.77 -15.89
CA LYS A 426 4.14 14.94 -16.68
C LYS A 426 4.21 16.13 -15.72
N PRO A 427 5.33 16.88 -15.69
CA PRO A 427 5.31 18.15 -15.00
C PRO A 427 4.25 19.01 -15.69
N ALA A 428 3.08 19.17 -15.07
CA ALA A 428 2.16 20.23 -15.43
C ALA A 428 2.93 21.56 -15.36
N ASN A 429 2.38 22.65 -15.88
CA ASN A 429 2.98 24.01 -15.80
C ASN A 429 3.18 24.55 -14.37
N ALA A 430 3.30 23.68 -13.37
CA ALA A 430 3.66 23.93 -12.00
C ALA A 430 5.09 24.50 -11.90
N ASP A 431 5.25 25.42 -10.97
CA ASP A 431 6.56 25.87 -10.52
C ASP A 431 7.41 24.64 -10.21
N LEU A 432 8.50 24.51 -10.95
CA LEU A 432 9.44 23.41 -10.80
C LEU A 432 9.92 23.43 -9.36
N GLY A 433 9.57 22.40 -8.59
CA GLY A 433 10.07 22.21 -7.24
C GLY A 433 11.59 22.33 -7.23
N SER A 434 12.15 22.88 -6.14
CA SER A 434 13.60 22.97 -5.98
C SER A 434 14.25 21.62 -5.68
N ALA A 435 13.44 20.65 -5.24
CA ALA A 435 13.87 19.31 -4.86
C ALA A 435 13.65 18.30 -6.01
N TYR A 436 14.74 17.67 -6.41
CA TYR A 436 14.79 16.68 -7.49
C TYR A 436 14.65 15.28 -6.88
N PRO A 437 13.99 14.32 -7.56
CA PRO A 437 14.00 12.93 -7.11
C PRO A 437 15.42 12.39 -7.01
N ARG A 438 15.74 11.73 -5.89
CA ARG A 438 17.02 11.08 -5.63
C ARG A 438 16.78 9.75 -4.95
N PHE A 439 17.09 8.65 -5.62
CA PHE A 439 16.79 7.30 -5.15
C PHE A 439 18.10 6.57 -4.83
N ASP A 440 18.48 6.54 -3.56
CA ASP A 440 19.83 6.14 -3.15
C ASP A 440 19.83 4.98 -2.16
N ASN A 441 20.81 4.08 -2.23
CA ASN A 441 20.98 2.96 -1.31
C ASN A 441 19.72 2.07 -1.21
N ILE A 442 19.28 1.56 -2.35
CA ILE A 442 18.16 0.60 -2.45
C ILE A 442 18.72 -0.81 -2.60
N THR A 443 18.28 -1.74 -1.76
CA THR A 443 18.72 -3.13 -1.76
C THR A 443 17.56 -4.07 -2.04
N LEU A 444 17.74 -4.97 -3.01
CA LEU A 444 16.83 -6.08 -3.28
C LEU A 444 17.58 -7.39 -3.00
N ARG A 445 17.06 -8.16 -2.04
CA ARG A 445 17.62 -9.46 -1.66
C ARG A 445 16.53 -10.53 -1.70
N ASN A 446 16.76 -11.62 -2.42
CA ASN A 446 15.78 -12.71 -2.56
C ASN A 446 14.42 -12.17 -3.05
N VAL A 447 14.38 -11.68 -4.28
CA VAL A 447 13.15 -11.23 -4.93
C VAL A 447 12.86 -12.20 -6.08
N HIS A 448 11.72 -12.88 -6.05
CA HIS A 448 11.35 -13.85 -7.07
C HIS A 448 9.94 -13.59 -7.61
N SER A 449 9.84 -13.28 -8.89
CA SER A 449 8.57 -13.26 -9.63
C SER A 449 8.42 -14.52 -10.46
N LEU A 450 7.35 -15.28 -10.22
CA LEU A 450 7.00 -16.50 -10.97
C LEU A 450 6.43 -16.19 -12.37
N GLY A 451 6.32 -14.91 -12.72
CA GLY A 451 5.75 -14.44 -13.97
C GLY A 451 4.24 -14.34 -13.94
N SER A 452 3.70 -14.02 -15.11
CA SER A 452 2.30 -13.75 -15.39
C SER A 452 1.90 -14.45 -16.69
N ARG A 453 0.69 -15.01 -16.72
CA ARG A 453 0.13 -15.57 -17.97
C ARG A 453 0.00 -14.48 -19.05
N ASP A 454 -0.38 -13.28 -18.65
CA ASP A 454 -0.75 -12.20 -19.56
C ASP A 454 0.43 -11.24 -19.84
N PHE A 455 1.43 -11.21 -18.95
CA PHE A 455 2.57 -10.27 -19.01
C PHE A 455 3.95 -10.94 -19.05
N GLY A 456 4.04 -12.27 -19.03
CA GLY A 456 5.29 -13.00 -19.00
C GLY A 456 6.12 -12.68 -17.75
N ALA A 457 7.40 -12.36 -17.91
CA ALA A 457 8.25 -11.93 -16.80
C ALA A 457 8.04 -10.47 -16.39
N GLY A 458 7.23 -9.72 -17.13
CA GLY A 458 6.85 -8.34 -16.85
C GLY A 458 7.76 -7.29 -17.48
N GLN A 459 7.38 -6.03 -17.25
CA GLN A 459 8.08 -4.85 -17.74
C GLN A 459 8.74 -4.09 -16.57
N LEU A 460 10.02 -3.72 -16.73
CA LEU A 460 10.82 -3.04 -15.71
C LEU A 460 10.98 -1.55 -16.02
N SER A 461 11.06 -0.72 -14.97
CA SER A 461 11.34 0.71 -15.09
C SER A 461 12.49 1.11 -14.16
N PHE A 462 13.56 1.67 -14.73
CA PHE A 462 14.70 2.23 -13.98
C PHE A 462 15.08 3.59 -14.57
N TYR A 463 14.38 4.62 -14.14
CA TYR A 463 14.63 6.01 -14.52
C TYR A 463 15.08 6.81 -13.31
N GLY A 464 16.40 6.97 -13.14
CA GLY A 464 16.93 8.00 -12.24
C GLY A 464 16.72 9.38 -12.82
N TYR A 465 16.69 10.41 -11.98
CA TYR A 465 16.47 11.76 -12.46
C TYR A 465 17.68 12.23 -13.27
N ARG A 466 17.45 12.65 -14.51
CA ARG A 466 18.49 13.26 -15.34
C ARG A 466 17.94 14.34 -16.27
N ASP A 467 18.63 15.46 -16.33
CA ASP A 467 18.42 16.53 -17.29
C ASP A 467 19.75 17.04 -17.87
N ALA A 468 19.71 18.09 -18.69
CA ALA A 468 20.90 18.66 -19.33
C ALA A 468 21.96 19.18 -18.34
N LYS A 469 21.62 19.41 -17.06
CA LYS A 469 22.48 20.01 -16.04
C LYS A 469 22.79 19.09 -14.88
N ARG A 470 21.99 18.03 -14.66
CA ARG A 470 22.03 17.20 -13.45
C ARG A 470 21.79 15.73 -13.77
N SER A 471 22.47 14.85 -13.04
CA SER A 471 22.20 13.41 -13.00
C SER A 471 22.15 12.99 -11.53
N TYR A 472 21.05 12.36 -11.12
CA TYR A 472 20.88 11.71 -9.82
C TYR A 472 20.54 10.25 -10.09
N PRO A 473 21.56 9.40 -10.25
CA PRO A 473 21.34 8.02 -10.60
C PRO A 473 20.71 7.23 -9.46
N ILE A 474 19.84 6.28 -9.79
CA ILE A 474 19.35 5.30 -8.82
C ILE A 474 20.53 4.41 -8.41
N THR A 475 20.76 4.20 -7.11
CA THR A 475 21.78 3.22 -6.66
C THR A 475 21.13 1.95 -6.11
N LEU A 476 21.38 0.83 -6.80
CA LEU A 476 20.74 -0.47 -6.54
C LEU A 476 21.77 -1.55 -6.21
N ALA A 477 21.57 -2.24 -5.09
CA ALA A 477 22.25 -3.50 -4.78
C ALA A 477 21.30 -4.67 -5.04
N LEU A 478 21.72 -5.62 -5.88
CA LEU A 478 20.93 -6.78 -6.28
C LEU A 478 21.60 -8.07 -5.82
N ASP A 479 20.85 -8.88 -5.08
CA ASP A 479 21.24 -10.21 -4.59
C ASP A 479 20.07 -11.18 -4.76
N ASN A 480 20.18 -12.16 -5.66
CA ASN A 480 19.14 -13.15 -5.92
C ASN A 480 17.78 -12.49 -6.33
N VAL A 481 17.78 -11.83 -7.49
CA VAL A 481 16.61 -11.12 -8.06
C VAL A 481 16.21 -11.80 -9.38
N VAL A 482 15.21 -12.68 -9.31
CA VAL A 482 14.83 -13.57 -10.41
C VAL A 482 13.41 -13.27 -10.86
N LEU A 483 13.24 -13.05 -12.15
CA LEU A 483 11.95 -12.90 -12.83
C LEU A 483 11.83 -14.01 -13.87
N GLU A 484 10.83 -14.87 -13.71
CA GLU A 484 10.51 -16.00 -14.59
C GLU A 484 9.26 -15.70 -15.44
N GLY A 485 8.86 -16.64 -16.29
CA GLY A 485 7.62 -16.53 -17.08
C GLY A 485 7.79 -15.97 -18.50
N GLY A 486 9.03 -15.80 -18.99
CA GLY A 486 9.30 -15.49 -20.39
C GLY A 486 10.21 -14.29 -20.59
N ALA A 487 9.93 -13.49 -21.63
CA ALA A 487 10.74 -12.34 -21.97
C ALA A 487 10.55 -11.20 -20.94
N ILE A 488 11.66 -10.58 -20.55
CA ILE A 488 11.69 -9.36 -19.74
C ILE A 488 11.80 -8.18 -20.70
N SER A 489 11.00 -7.13 -20.46
CA SER A 489 11.06 -5.89 -21.24
C SER A 489 11.30 -4.68 -20.34
N PHE A 490 11.69 -3.56 -20.93
CA PHE A 490 11.82 -2.27 -20.24
C PHE A 490 10.72 -1.32 -20.71
N ALA A 491 10.22 -0.51 -19.78
CA ALA A 491 9.23 0.53 -20.07
C ALA A 491 9.77 1.53 -21.10
N ALA A 492 8.87 2.06 -21.92
CA ALA A 492 9.20 3.06 -22.92
C ALA A 492 9.44 4.44 -22.27
N PRO A 493 10.33 5.27 -22.84
CA PRO A 493 10.52 6.66 -22.41
C PRO A 493 9.20 7.43 -22.34
N HIS A 494 9.03 8.24 -21.30
CA HIS A 494 7.81 9.00 -21.07
C HIS A 494 8.06 10.28 -20.26
N ASN A 495 7.07 11.17 -20.23
CA ASN A 495 7.01 12.37 -19.38
C ASN A 495 8.24 13.30 -19.39
N GLY A 496 8.99 13.32 -20.50
CA GLY A 496 10.20 14.13 -20.66
C GLY A 496 11.43 13.58 -19.93
N GLY A 497 11.38 12.31 -19.49
CA GLY A 497 12.53 11.57 -18.99
C GLY A 497 13.50 11.14 -20.10
N PRO A 498 14.59 10.43 -19.74
CA PRO A 498 15.58 9.94 -20.68
C PRO A 498 15.00 9.03 -21.78
N ASP A 499 15.60 9.05 -22.96
CA ASP A 499 15.26 8.25 -24.14
C ASP A 499 15.76 6.79 -24.09
N ALA A 500 16.29 6.34 -22.93
CA ALA A 500 16.76 4.98 -22.69
C ALA A 500 16.29 4.46 -21.33
N ASN A 501 16.18 3.14 -21.21
CA ASN A 501 15.86 2.44 -19.96
C ASN A 501 16.72 1.15 -19.88
N PRO A 502 17.53 0.97 -18.82
CA PRO A 502 17.74 1.88 -17.70
C PRO A 502 18.40 3.21 -18.10
N ALA A 503 18.16 4.26 -17.33
CA ALA A 503 18.89 5.53 -17.43
C ALA A 503 19.12 6.13 -16.04
N ALA A 504 20.29 6.76 -15.87
CA ALA A 504 20.78 7.25 -14.58
C ALA A 504 20.56 6.18 -13.49
N THR A 505 21.21 5.03 -13.64
CA THR A 505 21.04 3.90 -12.72
C THR A 505 22.34 3.12 -12.57
N HIS A 506 22.79 2.97 -11.34
CA HIS A 506 24.01 2.26 -10.97
C HIS A 506 23.61 0.96 -10.27
N PHE A 507 23.86 -0.16 -10.94
CA PHE A 507 23.59 -1.50 -10.42
C PHE A 507 24.86 -2.08 -9.80
N ARG A 508 24.73 -2.65 -8.61
CA ARG A 508 25.76 -3.43 -7.93
C ARG A 508 25.25 -4.83 -7.69
N PHE A 509 25.90 -5.81 -8.29
CA PHE A 509 25.60 -7.23 -8.04
C PHE A 509 26.37 -7.70 -6.81
N THR A 510 25.67 -8.12 -5.77
CA THR A 510 26.26 -8.40 -4.45
C THR A 510 26.19 -9.87 -4.04
N GLY A 511 25.55 -10.72 -4.82
CA GLY A 511 25.33 -12.12 -4.43
C GLY A 511 24.75 -12.98 -5.55
N GLY A 512 23.58 -13.56 -5.32
CA GLY A 512 22.93 -14.58 -6.16
C GLY A 512 22.51 -14.15 -7.57
N PRO A 513 21.72 -14.98 -8.27
CA PRO A 513 21.39 -14.76 -9.67
C PRO A 513 20.55 -13.50 -9.88
N VAL A 514 20.73 -12.84 -11.03
CA VAL A 514 19.88 -11.73 -11.47
C VAL A 514 19.42 -11.99 -12.90
N SER A 515 18.14 -12.27 -13.11
CA SER A 515 17.65 -12.85 -14.38
C SER A 515 17.68 -11.92 -15.58
N PHE A 516 17.73 -10.60 -15.35
CA PHE A 516 17.77 -9.58 -16.40
C PHE A 516 19.16 -8.94 -16.57
N ALA A 517 20.19 -9.43 -15.88
CA ALA A 517 21.51 -8.80 -15.90
C ALA A 517 22.16 -8.78 -17.30
N ASN A 518 21.88 -9.79 -18.14
CA ASN A 518 22.34 -9.85 -19.52
C ASN A 518 21.64 -8.83 -20.45
N LEU A 519 20.54 -8.23 -20.00
CA LEU A 519 19.83 -7.16 -20.72
C LEU A 519 20.36 -5.77 -20.36
N LEU A 520 21.19 -5.66 -19.31
CA LEU A 520 21.76 -4.40 -18.86
C LEU A 520 23.05 -4.10 -19.63
N VAL A 521 23.12 -2.88 -20.19
CA VAL A 521 24.28 -2.42 -20.96
C VAL A 521 24.85 -1.17 -20.29
N PRO A 522 26.13 -1.18 -19.85
CA PRO A 522 26.78 0.03 -19.35
C PRO A 522 26.74 1.14 -20.39
N SER A 523 26.47 2.37 -19.95
CA SER A 523 26.38 3.52 -20.85
C SER A 523 26.85 4.79 -20.17
N THR A 524 27.92 5.39 -20.70
CA THR A 524 28.33 6.74 -20.29
C THR A 524 27.31 7.78 -20.75
N GLN A 525 26.72 7.60 -21.94
CA GLN A 525 25.69 8.51 -22.46
C GLN A 525 24.48 8.56 -21.53
N TYR A 526 24.03 7.42 -21.00
CA TYR A 526 22.83 7.32 -20.17
C TYR A 526 23.12 7.18 -18.67
N ASP A 527 24.39 7.27 -18.24
CA ASP A 527 24.81 7.14 -16.83
C ASP A 527 24.32 5.83 -16.21
N VAL A 528 24.59 4.73 -16.92
CA VAL A 528 24.30 3.37 -16.50
C VAL A 528 25.62 2.70 -16.14
N GLN A 529 25.73 2.27 -14.89
CA GLN A 529 26.93 1.61 -14.37
C GLN A 529 26.57 0.24 -13.83
N LEU A 530 27.44 -0.75 -14.11
CA LEU A 530 27.32 -2.10 -13.61
C LEU A 530 28.59 -2.42 -12.79
N GLN A 531 28.43 -2.75 -11.52
CA GLN A 531 29.51 -3.12 -10.62
C GLN A 531 29.34 -4.57 -10.16
N GLY A 532 30.42 -5.36 -10.26
CA GLY A 532 30.38 -6.79 -9.95
C GLY A 532 29.76 -7.61 -11.09
N GLN A 533 29.38 -8.84 -10.78
CA GLN A 533 28.67 -9.74 -11.69
C GLN A 533 27.61 -10.51 -10.91
N PRO A 534 26.47 -10.88 -11.53
CA PRO A 534 25.51 -11.78 -10.89
C PRO A 534 26.19 -13.09 -10.50
N GLY A 535 25.87 -13.60 -9.32
CA GLY A 535 26.35 -14.89 -8.87
C GLY A 535 25.49 -16.04 -9.39
N THR A 536 25.79 -17.22 -8.89
CA THR A 536 24.99 -18.44 -9.11
C THR A 536 24.15 -18.72 -7.88
N GLY A 537 23.09 -19.52 -8.03
CA GLY A 537 22.22 -19.90 -6.93
C GLY A 537 20.86 -20.34 -7.43
N LYS A 538 20.04 -20.81 -6.50
CA LYS A 538 18.61 -21.05 -6.76
C LYS A 538 17.83 -19.78 -6.43
N PRO A 539 16.78 -19.45 -7.21
CA PRO A 539 15.82 -18.43 -6.83
C PRO A 539 15.22 -18.71 -5.44
N LEU A 540 14.69 -17.69 -4.78
CA LEU A 540 13.88 -17.84 -3.57
C LEU A 540 12.73 -18.82 -3.83
N ASP A 541 12.52 -19.80 -2.96
CA ASP A 541 11.38 -20.72 -3.07
C ASP A 541 10.09 -20.02 -2.64
N CYS A 542 9.17 -19.87 -3.60
CA CYS A 542 7.86 -19.22 -3.42
C CYS A 542 6.68 -20.20 -3.37
N SER A 543 6.92 -21.51 -3.28
CA SER A 543 5.85 -22.52 -3.40
C SER A 543 4.77 -22.40 -2.32
N ALA A 544 5.11 -21.84 -1.15
CA ALA A 544 4.21 -21.65 -0.01
C ALA A 544 3.90 -20.18 0.29
N ALA A 545 4.26 -19.26 -0.60
CA ALA A 545 4.19 -17.82 -0.34
C ALA A 545 2.76 -17.26 -0.46
N PHE A 546 1.96 -17.78 -1.39
CA PHE A 546 0.66 -17.22 -1.74
C PHE A 546 -0.49 -17.92 -1.02
N VAL A 547 -1.40 -17.12 -0.46
CA VAL A 547 -2.65 -17.58 0.16
C VAL A 547 -3.83 -17.00 -0.60
N THR A 548 -4.91 -17.75 -0.76
CA THR A 548 -6.14 -17.24 -1.38
C THR A 548 -6.85 -16.30 -0.40
N TYR A 549 -7.21 -15.08 -0.81
CA TYR A 549 -7.75 -14.10 0.13
C TYR A 549 -9.09 -14.54 0.74
N SER A 550 -9.97 -15.17 -0.04
CA SER A 550 -11.23 -15.74 0.43
C SER A 550 -11.09 -16.79 1.53
N SER A 551 -9.92 -17.43 1.68
CA SER A 551 -9.63 -18.33 2.80
C SER A 551 -9.42 -17.59 4.14
N VAL A 552 -9.17 -16.28 4.10
CA VAL A 552 -8.94 -15.40 5.25
C VAL A 552 -10.08 -14.40 5.45
N LEU A 553 -10.77 -14.03 4.37
CA LEU A 553 -11.93 -13.12 4.36
C LEU A 553 -12.96 -13.61 3.33
N ALA A 554 -14.04 -14.25 3.79
CA ALA A 554 -15.03 -14.88 2.91
C ALA A 554 -15.72 -13.89 1.93
N ASP A 555 -15.78 -12.61 2.27
CA ASP A 555 -16.33 -11.53 1.43
C ASP A 555 -15.42 -11.15 0.25
N SER A 556 -14.20 -11.69 0.20
CA SER A 556 -13.28 -11.50 -0.91
C SER A 556 -13.75 -12.28 -2.14
N PRO A 557 -13.76 -11.66 -3.33
CA PRO A 557 -14.10 -12.34 -4.57
C PRO A 557 -12.97 -13.23 -5.11
N ILE A 558 -11.81 -13.28 -4.45
CA ILE A 558 -10.59 -13.91 -4.96
C ILE A 558 -9.91 -14.88 -3.99
#